data_AF-A0A811U5H3-F1
#
_entry.id   AF-A0A811U5H3-F1
#
_cell.length_a   1.000
_cell.length_b   1.000
_cell.length_c   1.000
_cell.angle_alpha   90.00
_cell.angle_beta   90.00
_cell.angle_gamma   90.00
#
_symmetry.space_group_name_H-M   'P 1'
#
loop_
_entity.id
_entity.type
_entity.pdbx_description
1 polymer ?
#
loop_
_entity_poly.entity_id
_entity_poly.type
_entity_poly.pdbx_seq_one_letter_code
_entity_poly.pdbx_strand_id
1 'polypeptide(L)'
;MPSLVSQLRGHTAELSNCVWNFSCIHIATSSLDSTAQLWDVRRLDAPLFNITGHREEVLDVCFNSSGCRLATCSSDCTARVWNVRGDLEQLAVMEGHNDEVSKVDSKYLCYNLLQYYCC
;
A
#
# COMPACT_ATOMS: atom_id res chain seq x y z
N MET A 1 -15.91 4.20 -27.68
CA MET A 1 -16.25 4.77 -26.36
C MET A 1 -15.63 3.88 -25.29
N PRO A 2 -14.90 4.43 -24.30
CA PRO A 2 -14.48 3.63 -23.16
C PRO A 2 -15.73 3.12 -22.43
N SER A 3 -15.70 1.85 -22.00
CA SER A 3 -16.75 1.24 -21.20
C SER A 3 -16.15 0.74 -19.89
N LEU A 4 -16.91 0.84 -18.81
CA LEU A 4 -16.51 0.32 -17.51
C LEU A 4 -16.44 -1.21 -17.60
N VAL A 5 -15.27 -1.79 -17.35
CA VAL A 5 -15.05 -3.25 -17.40
C VAL A 5 -15.29 -3.89 -16.04
N SER A 6 -14.84 -3.26 -14.95
CA SER A 6 -15.00 -3.77 -13.60
C SER A 6 -14.90 -2.64 -12.57
N GLN A 7 -15.42 -2.89 -11.36
CA GLN A 7 -15.34 -1.98 -10.23
C GLN A 7 -14.85 -2.74 -8.99
N LEU A 8 -13.79 -2.22 -8.36
CA LEU A 8 -13.26 -2.75 -7.11
C LEU A 8 -14.04 -2.14 -5.95
N ARG A 9 -14.67 -2.98 -5.13
CA ARG A 9 -15.45 -2.56 -3.96
C ARG A 9 -14.90 -3.29 -2.74
N GLY A 10 -14.35 -2.53 -1.80
CA GLY A 10 -13.78 -3.10 -0.58
C GLY A 10 -13.54 -2.06 0.52
N HIS A 11 -13.07 -0.87 0.14
CA HIS A 11 -12.87 0.21 1.11
C HIS A 11 -14.19 0.81 1.59
N THR A 12 -14.21 1.21 2.87
CA THR A 12 -15.38 1.82 3.53
C THR A 12 -15.30 3.35 3.64
N ALA A 13 -14.19 3.94 3.21
CA ALA A 13 -13.98 5.38 3.15
C ALA A 13 -13.32 5.76 1.81
N GLU A 14 -12.96 7.04 1.68
CA GLU A 14 -12.33 7.58 0.48
C GLU A 14 -11.00 6.90 0.17
N LEU A 15 -10.71 6.74 -1.13
CA LEU A 15 -9.40 6.27 -1.59
C LEU A 15 -8.41 7.43 -1.52
N SER A 16 -7.26 7.19 -0.89
CA SER A 16 -6.16 8.14 -0.84
C SER A 16 -5.18 7.95 -1.99
N ASN A 17 -4.97 6.71 -2.44
CA ASN A 17 -4.17 6.42 -3.63
C ASN A 17 -4.54 5.07 -4.28
N CYS A 18 -4.17 4.92 -5.56
CA CYS A 18 -4.19 3.65 -6.27
C CYS A 18 -2.98 3.52 -7.21
N VAL A 19 -2.30 2.39 -7.18
CA VAL A 19 -1.07 2.16 -7.95
C VAL A 19 -1.07 0.78 -8.59
N TRP A 20 -0.52 0.70 -9.80
CA TRP A 20 -0.22 -0.58 -10.44
C TRP A 20 1.16 -1.07 -10.02
N ASN A 21 1.32 -2.39 -9.94
CA ASN A 21 2.66 -2.97 -9.91
C ASN A 21 3.28 -2.95 -11.33
N PHE A 22 4.60 -3.07 -11.42
CA PHE A 22 5.33 -2.95 -12.69
C PHE A 22 4.91 -4.01 -13.74
N SER A 23 4.52 -5.20 -13.31
CA SER A 23 4.03 -6.28 -14.18
C SER A 23 2.57 -6.13 -14.61
N CYS A 24 1.86 -5.10 -14.14
CA CYS A 24 0.46 -4.83 -14.45
C CYS A 24 -0.51 -5.99 -14.15
N ILE A 25 -0.22 -6.80 -13.12
CA ILE A 25 -1.12 -7.88 -12.67
C ILE A 25 -1.78 -7.57 -11.33
N HIS A 26 -1.19 -6.65 -10.56
CA HIS A 26 -1.72 -6.24 -9.28
C HIS A 26 -1.98 -4.73 -9.23
N ILE A 27 -3.03 -4.37 -8.51
CA ILE A 27 -3.36 -3.00 -8.12
C ILE A 27 -3.32 -2.94 -6.60
N ALA A 28 -2.65 -1.94 -6.03
CA ALA A 28 -2.77 -1.62 -4.62
C ALA A 28 -3.60 -0.35 -4.45
N THR A 29 -4.48 -0.33 -3.45
CA THR A 29 -5.29 0.83 -3.07
C THR A 29 -5.06 1.13 -1.60
N SER A 30 -5.02 2.42 -1.23
CA SER A 30 -5.00 2.88 0.15
C SER A 30 -6.23 3.74 0.42
N SER A 31 -6.66 3.80 1.68
CA SER A 31 -7.89 4.50 2.05
C SER A 31 -7.82 5.12 3.44
N LEU A 32 -8.68 6.12 3.63
CA LEU A 32 -8.96 6.75 4.92
C LEU A 32 -9.69 5.80 5.90
N ASP A 33 -10.03 4.57 5.48
CA ASP A 33 -10.56 3.53 6.38
C ASP A 33 -9.47 2.80 7.19
N SER A 34 -8.26 3.36 7.24
CA SER A 34 -7.07 2.82 7.89
C SER A 34 -6.54 1.52 7.28
N THR A 35 -6.96 1.17 6.07
CA THR A 35 -6.49 -0.03 5.37
C THR A 35 -5.88 0.28 4.01
N ALA A 36 -5.05 -0.66 3.54
CA ALA A 36 -4.73 -0.79 2.13
C ALA A 36 -5.22 -2.16 1.62
N GLN A 37 -5.49 -2.28 0.34
CA GLN A 37 -5.90 -3.54 -0.28
C GLN A 37 -5.05 -3.83 -1.51
N LEU A 38 -4.69 -5.09 -1.69
CA LEU A 38 -4.02 -5.61 -2.88
C LEU A 38 -5.04 -6.38 -3.71
N TRP A 39 -5.09 -6.12 -5.01
CA TRP A 39 -6.02 -6.75 -5.95
C TRP A 39 -5.25 -7.48 -7.04
N ASP A 40 -5.76 -8.64 -7.46
CA ASP A 40 -5.27 -9.36 -8.62
C ASP A 40 -6.24 -9.17 -9.79
N VAL A 41 -5.80 -8.57 -10.88
CA VAL A 41 -6.69 -8.23 -12.01
C VAL A 41 -7.28 -9.45 -12.71
N ARG A 42 -6.75 -10.64 -12.45
CA ARG A 42 -7.30 -11.92 -12.94
C ARG A 42 -8.50 -12.38 -12.11
N ARG A 43 -8.67 -11.83 -10.90
CA ARG A 43 -9.73 -12.17 -9.93
C ARG A 43 -10.13 -10.94 -9.10
N LEU A 44 -11.15 -10.22 -9.57
CA LEU A 44 -11.57 -8.92 -9.02
C LEU A 44 -12.81 -8.96 -8.10
N ASP A 45 -13.29 -10.15 -7.75
CA ASP A 45 -14.43 -10.33 -6.84
C ASP A 45 -14.10 -10.00 -5.37
N ALA A 46 -12.81 -10.09 -4.99
CA ALA A 46 -12.32 -9.74 -3.66
C ALA A 46 -10.84 -9.32 -3.73
N PRO A 47 -10.35 -8.52 -2.76
CA PRO A 47 -8.92 -8.25 -2.67
C PRO A 47 -8.13 -9.54 -2.41
N LEU A 48 -6.94 -9.64 -3.02
CA LEU A 48 -5.95 -10.67 -2.71
C LEU A 48 -5.49 -10.55 -1.25
N PHE A 49 -5.23 -9.33 -0.78
CA PHE A 49 -4.91 -9.05 0.63
C PHE A 49 -5.65 -7.82 1.12
N ASN A 50 -6.13 -7.91 2.36
CA ASN A 50 -6.54 -6.75 3.16
C ASN A 50 -5.39 -6.42 4.13
N ILE A 51 -4.71 -5.32 3.87
CA ILE A 51 -3.51 -4.88 4.58
C ILE A 51 -3.96 -3.98 5.74
N THR A 52 -3.96 -4.57 6.93
CA THR A 52 -4.39 -3.93 8.17
C THR A 52 -3.20 -3.76 9.12
N GLY A 53 -3.23 -2.73 9.96
CA GLY A 53 -2.20 -2.52 10.97
C GLY A 53 -2.00 -1.05 11.34
N HIS A 54 -2.25 -0.15 10.39
CA HIS A 54 -2.32 1.29 10.68
C HIS A 54 -3.51 1.59 11.61
N ARG A 55 -3.31 2.55 12.53
CA ARG A 55 -4.34 2.95 13.50
C ARG A 55 -5.23 4.06 12.97
N GLU A 56 -4.74 4.80 11.99
CA GLU A 56 -5.40 5.92 11.35
C GLU A 56 -5.31 5.78 9.83
N GLU A 57 -5.79 6.78 9.12
CA GLU A 57 -5.94 6.84 7.66
C GLU A 57 -4.64 6.43 6.96
N VAL A 58 -4.75 5.55 5.94
CA VAL A 58 -3.59 5.23 5.08
C VAL A 58 -3.58 6.23 3.95
N LEU A 59 -2.57 7.07 3.90
CA LEU A 59 -2.49 8.23 3.00
C LEU A 59 -1.82 7.90 1.66
N ASP A 60 -0.98 6.87 1.63
CA ASP A 60 -0.27 6.47 0.42
C ASP A 60 0.11 4.98 0.42
N VAL A 61 0.32 4.44 -0.77
CA VAL A 61 0.81 3.09 -1.00
C VAL A 61 1.66 3.01 -2.27
N CYS A 62 2.77 2.30 -2.23
CA CYS A 62 3.60 2.08 -3.41
C CYS A 62 4.21 0.68 -3.47
N PHE A 63 4.44 0.17 -4.68
CA PHE A 63 5.18 -1.07 -4.91
C PHE A 63 6.67 -0.82 -4.99
N ASN A 64 7.45 -1.81 -4.58
CA ASN A 64 8.83 -1.91 -5.02
C ASN A 64 8.91 -2.32 -6.51
N SER A 65 10.08 -2.18 -7.12
CA SER A 65 10.29 -2.51 -8.54
C SER A 65 9.97 -3.96 -8.90
N SER A 66 10.16 -4.91 -7.96
CA SER A 66 9.83 -6.32 -8.18
C SER A 66 8.35 -6.65 -7.99
N GLY A 67 7.53 -5.71 -7.50
CA GLY A 67 6.13 -5.93 -7.16
C GLY A 67 5.89 -6.92 -6.01
N CYS A 68 6.94 -7.31 -5.28
CA CYS A 68 6.87 -8.28 -4.18
C CYS A 68 6.71 -7.63 -2.80
N ARG A 69 6.94 -6.31 -2.72
CA ARG A 69 6.78 -5.54 -1.49
C ARG A 69 5.91 -4.32 -1.73
N LEU A 70 5.20 -3.93 -0.68
CA LEU A 70 4.49 -2.66 -0.59
C LEU A 70 5.06 -1.81 0.54
N ALA A 71 5.07 -0.48 0.37
CA ALA A 71 5.10 0.46 1.48
C ALA A 71 3.72 1.10 1.63
N THR A 72 3.31 1.36 2.86
CA THR A 72 2.17 2.20 3.21
C THR A 72 2.63 3.28 4.19
N CYS A 73 1.94 4.42 4.21
CA CYS A 73 2.12 5.44 5.24
C CYS A 73 0.79 6.06 5.66
N SER A 74 0.77 6.65 6.85
CA SER A 74 -0.47 6.97 7.54
C SER A 74 -0.36 8.22 8.42
N SER A 75 -1.52 8.79 8.75
CA SER A 75 -1.68 9.79 9.81
C SER A 75 -1.29 9.28 11.19
N ASP A 76 -1.17 7.96 11.38
CA ASP A 76 -0.66 7.37 12.62
C ASP A 76 0.85 7.57 12.87
N CYS A 77 1.48 8.47 12.11
CA CYS A 77 2.90 8.83 12.17
C CYS A 77 3.84 7.66 11.86
N THR A 78 3.35 6.61 11.19
CA THR A 78 4.17 5.47 10.78
C THR A 78 4.15 5.25 9.28
N ALA A 79 5.24 4.67 8.78
CA ALA A 79 5.26 3.99 7.51
C ALA A 79 5.57 2.50 7.72
N ARG A 80 4.98 1.63 6.91
CA ARG A 80 5.10 0.17 7.07
C ARG A 80 5.47 -0.49 5.77
N VAL A 81 6.25 -1.56 5.87
CA VAL A 81 6.66 -2.37 4.71
C VAL A 81 6.08 -3.75 4.82
N TRP A 82 5.53 -4.23 3.71
CA TRP A 82 4.81 -5.49 3.62
C TRP A 82 5.45 -6.39 2.57
N ASN A 83 5.60 -7.67 2.87
CA ASN A 83 5.76 -8.71 1.88
C ASN A 83 4.38 -9.10 1.35
N VAL A 84 4.24 -9.14 0.03
CA VAL A 84 3.01 -9.56 -0.65
C VAL A 84 3.26 -10.70 -1.64
N ARG A 85 4.44 -11.34 -1.56
CA ARG A 85 4.76 -12.52 -2.35
C ARG A 85 4.52 -13.76 -1.51
N GLY A 86 3.51 -14.54 -1.88
CA GLY A 86 3.08 -15.70 -1.10
C GLY A 86 2.02 -15.26 -0.10
N ASP A 87 2.37 -15.23 1.18
CA ASP A 87 1.50 -14.74 2.24
C ASP A 87 1.76 -13.26 2.56
N LEU A 88 0.76 -12.58 3.12
CA LEU A 88 0.91 -11.22 3.63
C LEU A 88 1.70 -11.24 4.94
N GLU A 89 2.78 -10.48 4.99
CA GLU A 89 3.62 -10.34 6.19
C GLU A 89 4.08 -8.88 6.35
N GLN A 90 3.98 -8.34 7.56
CA GLN A 90 4.57 -7.04 7.88
C GLN A 90 6.07 -7.22 8.17
N LEU A 91 6.92 -6.62 7.34
CA LEU A 91 8.37 -6.73 7.45
C LEU A 91 8.98 -5.67 8.36
N ALA A 92 8.39 -4.48 8.41
CA ALA A 92 8.92 -3.36 9.20
C ALA A 92 7.84 -2.33 9.54
N VAL A 93 8.06 -1.62 10.64
CA VAL A 93 7.39 -0.36 11.00
C VAL A 93 8.49 0.69 11.15
N MET A 94 8.33 1.80 10.47
CA MET A 94 9.15 2.99 10.60
C MET A 94 8.41 3.96 11.50
N GLU A 95 8.92 4.11 12.72
CA GLU A 95 8.40 5.01 13.76
C GLU A 95 9.34 6.21 13.93
N GLY A 96 8.89 7.22 14.69
CA GLY A 96 9.71 8.39 15.05
C GLY A 96 9.36 9.66 14.29
N HIS A 97 8.39 9.62 13.36
CA HIS A 97 7.75 10.83 12.86
C HIS A 97 6.85 11.40 13.97
N ASN A 98 6.86 12.73 14.14
CA ASN A 98 6.03 13.44 15.11
C ASN A 98 4.72 13.96 14.50
N ASP A 99 4.50 13.68 13.22
CA ASP A 99 3.35 14.10 12.43
C ASP A 99 3.09 13.03 11.35
N GLU A 100 1.98 13.19 10.63
CA GLU A 100 1.57 12.26 9.58
C GLU A 100 2.64 12.04 8.52
N VAL A 101 2.72 10.79 8.04
CA VAL A 101 3.56 10.44 6.90
C VAL A 101 2.67 10.41 5.68
N SER A 102 2.74 11.46 4.87
CA SER A 102 1.79 11.70 3.78
C SER A 102 2.15 11.06 2.45
N LYS A 103 3.42 10.63 2.26
CA LYS A 103 3.90 9.98 1.03
C LYS A 103 4.98 8.93 1.25
N VAL A 104 4.96 7.88 0.42
CA VAL A 104 6.02 6.86 0.33
C VAL A 104 6.43 6.60 -1.12
N ASP A 105 7.75 6.54 -1.37
CA ASP A 105 8.28 6.23 -2.69
C ASP A 105 9.03 4.89 -2.71
N SER A 106 8.81 4.17 -3.81
CA SER A 106 9.46 2.91 -4.20
C SER A 106 10.98 2.92 -4.10
N LYS A 107 11.62 4.10 -4.23
CA LYS A 107 13.07 4.27 -4.12
C LYS A 107 13.65 3.79 -2.78
N TYR A 108 12.83 3.74 -1.73
CA TYR A 108 13.26 3.29 -0.40
C TYR A 108 12.90 1.83 -0.11
N LEU A 109 12.19 1.17 -1.02
CA LEU A 109 11.82 -0.25 -0.93
C LEU A 109 12.80 -1.20 -1.64
N CYS A 110 13.66 -0.68 -2.52
CA CYS A 110 14.59 -1.48 -3.34
C CYS A 110 15.92 -1.81 -2.64
N TYR A 111 16.23 -1.11 -1.56
CA TYR A 111 17.37 -1.40 -0.71
C TYR A 111 16.83 -1.62 0.70
N ASN A 112 17.36 -2.57 1.47
CA ASN A 112 17.01 -2.74 2.90
C ASN A 112 17.45 -1.52 3.76
N LEU A 113 17.35 -0.29 3.25
CA LEU A 113 17.82 0.97 3.79
C LEU A 113 16.70 1.72 4.53
N LEU A 114 15.85 1.00 5.27
CA LEU A 114 14.81 1.60 6.13
C LEU A 114 15.39 2.31 7.38
N GLN A 115 16.63 2.80 7.32
CA GLN A 115 17.30 3.48 8.45
C GLN A 115 17.76 4.91 8.16
N TYR A 116 17.62 5.46 6.95
CA TYR A 116 18.44 6.64 6.61
C TYR A 116 17.74 7.94 6.22
N TYR A 117 16.41 8.04 6.17
CA TYR A 117 15.78 9.31 5.82
C TYR A 117 14.52 9.59 6.64
N CYS A 118 14.69 9.75 7.96
CA CYS A 118 13.83 10.66 8.71
C CYS A 118 14.42 12.06 8.54
N CYS A 119 13.71 12.93 7.83
CA CYS A 119 13.89 14.39 7.92
C CYS A 119 12.71 14.95 8.70
#